data_AF-A0A9D4E5H7-F1
#
_entry.id   AF-A0A9D4E5H7-F1
#
_cell.length_a   1.000
_cell.length_b   1.000
_cell.length_c   1.000
_cell.angle_alpha   90.00
_cell.angle_beta   90.00
_cell.angle_gamma   90.00
#
_symmetry.space_group_name_H-M   'P 1'
#
loop_
_entity.id
_entity.type
_entity.pdbx_description
1 polymer ?
#
loop_
_entity_poly.entity_id
_entity_poly.type
_entity_poly.pdbx_seq_one_letter_code
_entity_poly.pdbx_strand_id
1 'polypeptide(L)'
;MVSIVNKHLQKYLQLLVKAQGTLTECEARSAAAVNSLKNLIDQYQCCRQVNPTQLPPGHRDWDDVKTRLLFKLTDMINQELETLRTSVESLGVLSSCLSQQYGVCMYQYSQCHDQVTDVTRATATLPSLADLLGMCEASERLVRERFLCKQHLITSLDPAQPDSADYFSRHWASRDAQLLDTLREYLLICEEFMEVPET
;
A
#
# COMPACT_ATOMS: atom_id res chain seq x y z
N MET A 1 17.45 -12.75 27.36
CA MET A 1 17.40 -12.93 25.89
C MET A 1 15.97 -12.89 25.40
N VAL A 2 15.08 -13.76 25.89
CA VAL A 2 13.62 -13.66 25.64
C VAL A 2 13.02 -12.27 25.91
N SER A 3 13.41 -11.59 27.00
CA SER A 3 12.96 -10.21 27.30
C SER A 3 13.36 -9.19 26.21
N ILE A 4 14.52 -9.37 25.58
CA ILE A 4 15.00 -8.51 24.49
C ILE A 4 14.16 -8.76 23.23
N VAL A 5 13.88 -10.02 22.90
CA VAL A 5 12.99 -10.38 21.79
C VAL A 5 11.61 -9.76 21.99
N ASN A 6 11.05 -9.87 23.20
CA ASN A 6 9.75 -9.28 23.55
C ASN A 6 9.71 -7.78 23.31
N LYS A 7 10.73 -7.05 23.76
CA LYS A 7 10.82 -5.60 23.55
C LYS A 7 10.82 -5.23 22.06
N HIS A 8 11.54 -6.00 21.24
CA HIS A 8 11.56 -5.76 19.80
C HIS A 8 10.24 -6.15 19.10
N LEU A 9 9.56 -7.20 19.57
CA LEU A 9 8.22 -7.57 19.10
C LEU A 9 7.19 -6.50 19.46
N GLN A 10 7.18 -5.99 20.70
CA GLN A 10 6.31 -4.89 21.11
C GLN A 10 6.51 -3.65 20.23
N LYS A 11 7.77 -3.29 19.95
CA LYS A 11 8.09 -2.20 19.02
C LYS A 11 7.60 -2.48 17.60
N TYR A 12 7.68 -3.73 17.13
CA TYR A 12 7.12 -4.13 15.83
C TYR A 12 5.60 -3.95 15.81
N LEU A 13 4.89 -4.42 16.83
CA LEU A 13 3.44 -4.30 16.92
C LEU A 13 2.99 -2.84 16.97
N GLN A 14 3.73 -1.96 17.64
CA GLN A 14 3.49 -0.51 17.59
C GLN A 14 3.66 0.07 16.17
N LEU A 15 4.62 -0.42 15.39
CA LEU A 15 4.74 -0.06 13.97
C LEU A 15 3.56 -0.60 13.16
N LEU A 16 3.03 -1.78 13.53
CA LEU A 16 1.88 -2.38 12.87
C LEU A 16 0.57 -1.61 13.13
N VAL A 17 0.38 -1.07 14.33
CA VAL A 17 -0.71 -0.12 14.63
C VAL A 17 -0.60 1.12 13.74
N LYS A 18 0.60 1.70 13.63
CA LYS A 18 0.85 2.82 12.70
C LYS A 18 0.58 2.41 11.26
N ALA A 19 0.90 1.17 10.89
CA ALA A 19 0.69 0.66 9.54
C ALA A 19 -0.77 0.66 9.13
N GLN A 20 -1.63 0.17 10.02
CA GLN A 20 -3.08 0.17 9.83
C GLN A 20 -3.64 1.59 9.64
N GLY A 21 -3.18 2.56 10.46
CA GLY A 21 -3.56 3.97 10.32
C GLY A 21 -3.15 4.55 8.96
N THR A 22 -1.87 4.41 8.59
CA THR A 22 -1.33 4.89 7.32
C THR A 22 -2.04 4.27 6.11
N LEU A 23 -2.37 2.97 6.15
CA LEU A 23 -3.11 2.29 5.09
C LEU A 23 -4.51 2.88 4.93
N THR A 24 -5.23 3.10 6.03
CA THR A 24 -6.58 3.70 6.03
C THR A 24 -6.53 5.13 5.46
N GLU A 25 -5.55 5.93 5.88
CA GLU A 25 -5.34 7.28 5.35
C GLU A 25 -4.94 7.30 3.87
N CYS A 26 -4.14 6.32 3.43
CA CYS A 26 -3.73 6.15 2.04
C CYS A 26 -4.95 5.82 1.17
N GLU A 27 -5.84 4.92 1.60
CA GLU A 27 -7.11 4.64 0.91
C GLU A 27 -7.97 5.90 0.80
N ALA A 28 -8.19 6.61 1.91
CA ALA A 28 -9.03 7.81 1.94
C ALA A 28 -8.49 8.91 1.01
N ARG A 29 -7.17 9.16 1.03
CA ARG A 29 -6.53 10.19 0.18
C ARG A 29 -6.49 9.80 -1.29
N SER A 30 -6.30 8.51 -1.58
CA SER A 30 -6.18 8.03 -2.96
C SER A 30 -7.50 7.85 -3.68
N ALA A 31 -8.63 7.65 -2.97
CA ALA A 31 -9.93 7.41 -3.58
C ALA A 31 -10.34 8.53 -4.56
N ALA A 32 -10.18 9.80 -4.17
CA ALA A 32 -10.50 10.93 -5.03
C ALA A 32 -9.60 10.99 -6.28
N ALA A 33 -8.29 10.82 -6.08
CA ALA A 33 -7.31 10.84 -7.17
C ALA A 33 -7.51 9.69 -8.16
N VAL A 34 -7.83 8.47 -7.69
CA VAL A 34 -8.14 7.32 -8.55
C VAL A 34 -9.37 7.56 -9.41
N ASN A 35 -10.43 8.15 -8.82
CA ASN A 35 -11.64 8.49 -9.57
C ASN A 35 -11.40 9.60 -10.59
N SER A 36 -10.62 10.62 -10.21
CA SER A 36 -10.18 11.70 -11.11
C SER A 36 -9.38 11.14 -12.28
N LEU A 37 -8.40 10.29 -12.00
CA LEU A 37 -7.53 9.64 -12.98
C LEU A 37 -8.34 8.80 -13.97
N LYS A 38 -9.32 8.01 -13.49
CA LYS A 38 -10.22 7.26 -14.37
C LYS A 38 -10.90 8.18 -15.39
N ASN A 39 -11.54 9.25 -14.92
CA ASN A 39 -12.22 10.21 -15.78
C ASN A 39 -11.27 10.91 -16.77
N LEU A 40 -10.07 11.29 -16.31
CA LEU A 40 -9.07 11.93 -17.17
C LEU A 40 -8.57 11.00 -18.28
N ILE A 41 -8.37 9.72 -17.99
CA ILE A 41 -7.98 8.73 -19.00
C ILE A 41 -9.12 8.51 -20.01
N ASP A 42 -10.37 8.42 -19.55
CA ASP A 42 -11.52 8.31 -20.45
C ASP A 42 -11.59 9.51 -21.40
N GLN A 43 -11.42 10.72 -20.87
CA GLN A 43 -11.34 11.95 -21.67
C GLN A 43 -10.16 11.95 -22.65
N TYR A 44 -8.99 11.47 -22.21
CA TYR A 44 -7.80 11.34 -23.05
C TYR A 44 -8.06 10.40 -24.23
N GLN A 45 -8.67 9.24 -23.96
CA GLN A 45 -9.03 8.26 -24.98
C GLN A 45 -10.06 8.82 -25.97
N CYS A 46 -11.13 9.47 -25.47
CA CYS A 46 -12.10 10.15 -26.32
C CYS A 46 -11.44 11.19 -27.21
N CYS A 47 -10.63 12.08 -26.64
CA CYS A 47 -9.92 13.12 -27.38
C CYS A 47 -8.99 12.55 -28.46
N ARG A 48 -8.27 11.47 -28.13
CA ARG A 48 -7.35 10.80 -29.05
C ARG A 48 -8.07 10.19 -30.24
N GLN A 49 -9.28 9.67 -30.06
CA GLN A 49 -10.09 9.03 -31.10
C GLN A 49 -10.78 10.04 -32.03
N VAL A 50 -10.93 11.31 -31.64
CA VAL A 50 -11.54 12.35 -32.49
C VAL A 50 -10.75 12.50 -33.79
N ASN A 51 -11.44 12.39 -34.93
CA ASN A 51 -10.89 12.74 -36.23
C ASN A 51 -11.28 14.21 -36.56
N PRO A 52 -10.35 15.17 -36.60
CA PRO A 52 -10.66 16.57 -36.87
C PRO A 52 -11.39 16.80 -38.20
N THR A 53 -11.18 15.91 -39.19
CA THR A 53 -11.84 15.99 -40.50
C THR A 53 -13.36 15.71 -40.45
N GLN A 54 -13.82 15.06 -39.38
CA GLN A 54 -15.24 14.78 -39.13
C GLN A 54 -15.96 15.91 -38.40
N LEU A 55 -15.25 16.99 -38.03
CA LEU A 55 -15.85 18.15 -37.39
C LEU A 55 -16.68 19.00 -38.39
N PRO A 56 -17.75 19.68 -37.93
CA PRO A 56 -18.58 20.52 -38.80
C PRO A 56 -17.78 21.62 -39.52
N PRO A 57 -18.21 22.05 -40.73
CA PRO A 57 -17.57 23.13 -41.47
C PRO A 57 -17.68 24.44 -40.66
N GLY A 58 -16.54 24.91 -40.12
CA GLY A 58 -16.46 26.01 -39.15
C GLY A 58 -15.55 25.69 -37.95
N HIS A 59 -15.27 24.41 -37.70
CA HIS A 59 -14.34 23.94 -36.66
C HIS A 59 -13.05 23.32 -37.24
N ARG A 60 -12.86 23.45 -38.55
CA ARG A 60 -11.67 22.91 -39.25
C ARG A 60 -10.42 23.76 -39.05
N ASP A 61 -10.57 25.01 -38.61
CA ASP A 61 -9.44 25.91 -38.31
C ASP A 61 -8.84 25.66 -36.91
N TRP A 62 -9.28 24.60 -36.21
CA TRP A 62 -8.87 24.25 -34.84
C TRP A 62 -7.80 23.16 -34.85
N ASP A 63 -6.84 23.29 -35.76
CA ASP A 63 -5.83 22.27 -36.06
C ASP A 63 -4.98 21.87 -34.84
N ASP A 64 -4.80 22.78 -33.87
CA ASP A 64 -3.99 22.56 -32.67
C ASP A 64 -4.79 22.14 -31.44
N VAL A 65 -6.13 22.26 -31.45
CA VAL A 65 -6.97 22.07 -30.26
C VAL A 65 -6.86 20.65 -29.72
N LYS A 66 -6.89 19.64 -30.59
CA LYS A 66 -6.71 18.25 -30.19
C LYS A 66 -5.36 18.05 -29.50
N THR A 67 -4.28 18.55 -30.10
CA THR A 67 -2.92 18.42 -29.55
C THR A 67 -2.81 19.10 -28.18
N ARG A 68 -3.36 20.31 -28.04
CA ARG A 68 -3.36 21.06 -26.78
C ARG A 68 -4.21 20.40 -25.70
N LEU A 69 -5.36 19.84 -26.06
CA LEU A 69 -6.20 19.09 -25.13
C LEU A 69 -5.50 17.82 -24.65
N LEU A 70 -4.89 17.05 -25.55
CA LEU A 70 -4.11 15.87 -25.17
C LEU A 70 -2.94 16.23 -24.25
N PHE A 71 -2.24 17.34 -24.52
CA PHE A 71 -1.19 17.83 -23.65
C PHE A 71 -1.72 18.17 -22.25
N LYS A 72 -2.81 18.93 -22.17
CA LYS A 72 -3.42 19.31 -20.88
C LYS A 72 -3.94 18.10 -20.10
N LEU A 73 -4.58 17.14 -20.77
CA LEU A 73 -5.06 15.90 -20.15
C LEU A 73 -3.88 15.07 -19.63
N THR A 74 -2.78 14.99 -20.38
CA THR A 74 -1.56 14.30 -19.94
C THR A 74 -0.97 14.97 -18.70
N ASP A 75 -0.93 16.29 -18.66
CA ASP A 75 -0.45 17.05 -17.50
C ASP A 75 -1.32 16.80 -16.25
N MET A 76 -2.65 16.84 -16.39
CA MET A 76 -3.58 16.55 -15.30
C MET A 76 -3.47 15.09 -14.82
N ILE A 77 -3.32 14.13 -15.74
CA ILE A 77 -3.07 12.71 -15.39
C ILE A 77 -1.79 12.59 -14.57
N ASN A 78 -0.70 13.27 -14.97
CA ASN A 78 0.56 13.24 -14.25
C ASN A 78 0.45 13.85 -12.84
N GLN A 79 -0.36 14.89 -12.66
CA GLN A 79 -0.62 15.50 -11.35
C GLN A 79 -1.35 14.54 -10.40
N GLU A 80 -2.37 13.83 -10.90
CA GLU A 80 -3.06 12.80 -10.11
C GLU A 80 -2.15 11.62 -9.78
N LEU A 81 -1.33 11.18 -10.75
CA LEU A 81 -0.32 10.14 -10.50
C LEU A 81 0.70 10.56 -9.43
N GLU A 82 1.12 11.82 -9.41
CA GLU A 82 2.03 12.33 -8.38
C GLU A 82 1.38 12.34 -7.00
N THR A 83 0.10 12.72 -6.92
CA THR A 83 -0.69 12.62 -5.68
C THR A 83 -0.72 11.18 -5.16
N LEU A 84 -0.92 10.20 -6.06
CA LEU A 84 -0.89 8.79 -5.72
C LEU A 84 0.52 8.31 -5.30
N ARG A 85 1.58 8.81 -5.94
CA ARG A 85 2.98 8.50 -5.57
C ARG A 85 3.27 8.95 -4.14
N THR A 86 2.96 10.19 -3.77
CA THR A 86 3.17 10.67 -2.41
C THR A 86 2.44 9.82 -1.37
N SER A 87 1.23 9.33 -1.71
CA SER A 87 0.49 8.41 -0.84
C SER A 87 1.20 7.06 -0.71
N VAL A 88 1.70 6.50 -1.81
CA VAL A 88 2.41 5.21 -1.83
C VAL A 88 3.80 5.30 -1.19
N GLU A 89 4.49 6.44 -1.25
CA GLU A 89 5.76 6.67 -0.58
C GLU A 89 5.66 6.50 0.93
N SER A 90 4.57 6.99 1.54
CA SER A 90 4.32 6.80 2.97
C SER A 90 4.21 5.31 3.35
N LEU A 91 3.59 4.50 2.47
CA LEU A 91 3.51 3.05 2.61
C LEU A 91 4.87 2.38 2.40
N GLY A 92 5.71 2.90 1.51
CA GLY A 92 7.08 2.42 1.27
C GLY A 92 8.02 2.65 2.47
N VAL A 93 7.94 3.83 3.09
CA VAL A 93 8.69 4.13 4.33
C VAL A 93 8.28 3.15 5.43
N LEU A 94 6.99 2.98 5.64
CA LEU A 94 6.43 2.07 6.61
C LEU A 94 6.84 0.60 6.36
N SER A 95 6.73 0.14 5.12
CA SER A 95 7.17 -1.20 4.71
C SER A 95 8.64 -1.40 5.08
N SER A 96 9.50 -0.41 4.81
CA SER A 96 10.92 -0.48 5.14
C SER A 96 11.17 -0.55 6.65
N CYS A 97 10.42 0.22 7.45
CA CYS A 97 10.49 0.17 8.92
C CYS A 97 10.06 -1.20 9.46
N LEU A 98 9.00 -1.79 8.92
CA LEU A 98 8.55 -3.13 9.29
C LEU A 98 9.62 -4.17 8.93
N SER A 99 10.16 -4.17 7.72
CA SER A 99 11.22 -5.10 7.30
C SER A 99 12.45 -4.99 8.20
N GLN A 100 12.89 -3.77 8.52
CA GLN A 100 14.02 -3.54 9.41
C GLN A 100 13.75 -4.09 10.82
N GLN A 101 12.59 -3.76 11.40
CA GLN A 101 12.27 -4.18 12.76
C GLN A 101 12.06 -5.70 12.84
N TYR A 102 11.45 -6.33 11.82
CA TYR A 102 11.35 -7.77 11.71
C TYR A 102 12.73 -8.43 11.67
N GLY A 103 13.65 -7.90 10.87
CA GLY A 103 15.04 -8.37 10.84
C GLY A 103 15.72 -8.33 12.21
N VAL A 104 15.46 -7.28 12.99
CA VAL A 104 15.96 -7.20 14.39
C VAL A 104 15.31 -8.26 15.27
N CYS A 105 13.99 -8.48 15.17
CA CYS A 105 13.30 -9.51 15.95
C CYS A 105 13.85 -10.91 15.64
N MET A 106 14.04 -11.23 14.35
CA MET A 106 14.61 -12.51 13.91
C MET A 106 16.06 -12.69 14.36
N TYR A 107 16.88 -11.64 14.28
CA TYR A 107 18.24 -11.68 14.80
C TYR A 107 18.23 -12.00 16.29
N GLN A 108 17.45 -11.29 17.11
CA GLN A 108 17.38 -11.56 18.56
C GLN A 108 16.84 -12.96 18.87
N TYR A 109 15.82 -13.41 18.12
CA TYR A 109 15.27 -14.76 18.26
C TYR A 109 16.32 -15.84 17.98
N SER A 110 17.13 -15.69 16.92
CA SER A 110 18.21 -16.63 16.59
C SER A 110 19.26 -16.79 17.69
N GLN A 111 19.41 -15.78 18.56
CA GLN A 111 20.34 -15.85 19.69
C GLN A 111 19.78 -16.68 20.86
N CYS A 112 18.49 -17.05 20.85
CA CYS A 112 17.81 -17.75 21.93
C CYS A 112 17.89 -19.29 21.84
N HIS A 113 18.93 -19.84 21.20
CA HIS A 113 19.10 -21.27 20.92
C HIS A 113 18.92 -22.21 22.13
N ASP A 114 19.36 -21.81 23.32
CA ASP A 114 19.23 -22.62 24.55
C ASP A 114 17.89 -22.43 25.29
N GLN A 115 17.01 -21.55 24.80
CA GLN A 115 15.76 -21.13 25.46
C GLN A 115 14.52 -21.63 24.71
N VAL A 116 14.61 -22.79 24.04
CA VAL A 116 13.52 -23.36 23.20
C VAL A 116 12.19 -23.42 23.95
N THR A 117 12.21 -23.85 25.22
CA THR A 117 11.00 -23.93 26.05
C THR A 117 10.35 -22.57 26.28
N ASP A 118 11.16 -21.52 26.48
CA ASP A 118 10.64 -20.17 26.74
C ASP A 118 10.08 -19.52 25.48
N VAL A 119 10.69 -19.78 24.32
CA VAL A 119 10.24 -19.21 23.04
C VAL A 119 9.04 -19.93 22.43
N THR A 120 8.82 -21.20 22.78
CA THR A 120 7.67 -22.01 22.33
C THR A 120 6.51 -22.00 23.32
N ARG A 121 6.68 -21.40 24.50
CA ARG A 121 5.62 -21.32 25.50
C ARG A 121 4.50 -20.41 25.01
N ALA A 122 3.32 -20.99 24.83
CA ALA A 122 2.06 -20.28 24.64
C ALA A 122 1.18 -20.43 25.88
N THR A 123 0.26 -19.50 26.09
CA THR A 123 -0.85 -19.63 27.05
C THR A 123 -2.18 -19.61 26.31
N ALA A 124 -3.28 -19.77 27.04
CA ALA A 124 -4.62 -19.68 26.45
C ALA A 124 -4.92 -18.29 25.84
N THR A 125 -4.18 -17.25 26.24
CA THR A 125 -4.42 -15.86 25.83
C THR A 125 -3.20 -15.20 25.18
N LEU A 126 -2.01 -15.82 25.28
CA LEU A 126 -0.78 -15.29 24.71
C LEU A 126 -0.17 -16.29 23.71
N PRO A 127 0.02 -15.89 22.43
CA PRO A 127 0.74 -16.71 21.45
C PRO A 127 2.19 -16.95 21.87
N SER A 128 2.81 -18.00 21.33
CA SER A 128 4.26 -18.19 21.51
C SER A 128 5.06 -17.11 20.78
N LEU A 129 6.36 -16.96 21.09
CA LEU A 129 7.22 -16.05 20.34
C LEU A 129 7.35 -16.44 18.87
N ALA A 130 7.32 -17.76 18.59
CA ALA A 130 7.33 -18.27 17.22
C ALA A 130 6.06 -17.83 16.47
N ASP A 131 4.89 -17.88 17.11
CA ASP A 131 3.63 -17.42 16.51
C ASP A 131 3.66 -15.90 16.25
N LEU A 132 4.12 -15.12 17.22
CA LEU A 132 4.26 -13.66 17.08
C LEU A 132 5.22 -13.30 15.94
N LEU A 133 6.34 -14.02 15.79
CA LEU A 133 7.27 -13.82 14.67
C LEU A 133 6.64 -14.20 13.34
N GLY A 134 5.89 -15.30 13.27
CA GLY A 134 5.14 -15.69 12.08
C GLY A 134 4.12 -14.62 11.67
N MET A 135 3.43 -14.01 12.64
CA MET A 135 2.52 -12.88 12.39
C MET A 135 3.29 -11.66 11.89
N CYS A 136 4.45 -11.34 12.47
CA CYS A 136 5.31 -10.25 11.99
C CYS A 136 5.79 -10.47 10.56
N GLU A 137 6.21 -11.69 10.22
CA GLU A 137 6.61 -12.05 8.86
C GLU A 137 5.44 -11.87 7.88
N ALA A 138 4.27 -12.42 8.23
CA ALA A 138 3.08 -12.34 7.41
C ALA A 138 2.65 -10.88 7.18
N SER A 139 2.63 -10.06 8.24
CA SER A 139 2.25 -8.66 8.11
C SER A 139 3.26 -7.83 7.33
N GLU A 140 4.56 -8.04 7.53
CA GLU A 140 5.61 -7.37 6.76
C GLU A 140 5.44 -7.65 5.27
N ARG A 141 5.30 -8.95 4.93
CA ARG A 141 5.14 -9.39 3.56
C ARG A 141 3.91 -8.79 2.91
N LEU A 142 2.76 -8.83 3.58
CA LEU A 142 1.51 -8.30 3.04
C LEU A 142 1.58 -6.78 2.79
N VAL A 143 2.14 -6.01 3.74
CA VAL A 143 2.32 -4.56 3.57
C VAL A 143 3.27 -4.26 2.41
N ARG A 144 4.37 -5.02 2.31
CA ARG A 144 5.37 -4.87 1.24
C ARG A 144 4.81 -5.23 -0.13
N GLU A 145 4.10 -6.36 -0.24
CA GLU A 145 3.40 -6.76 -1.46
C GLU A 145 2.46 -5.64 -1.90
N ARG A 146 1.70 -5.06 -0.98
CA ARG A 146 0.78 -3.98 -1.31
C ARG A 146 1.48 -2.71 -1.80
N PHE A 147 2.56 -2.31 -1.14
CA PHE A 147 3.42 -1.21 -1.60
C PHE A 147 3.90 -1.44 -3.03
N LEU A 148 4.50 -2.60 -3.31
CA LEU A 148 5.04 -2.93 -4.63
C LEU A 148 3.95 -2.98 -5.70
N CYS A 149 2.79 -3.55 -5.39
CA CYS A 149 1.65 -3.57 -6.31
C CYS A 149 1.19 -2.15 -6.67
N LYS A 150 0.98 -1.26 -5.68
CA LYS A 150 0.55 0.12 -5.95
C LYS A 150 1.62 0.91 -6.71
N GLN A 151 2.89 0.72 -6.36
CA GLN A 151 4.01 1.32 -7.09
C GLN A 151 4.03 0.87 -8.55
N HIS A 152 3.85 -0.43 -8.81
CA HIS A 152 3.78 -0.97 -10.15
C HIS A 152 2.59 -0.43 -10.95
N LEU A 153 1.41 -0.31 -10.34
CA LEU A 153 0.23 0.26 -11.00
C LEU A 153 0.50 1.69 -11.49
N ILE A 154 1.14 2.52 -10.67
CA ILE A 154 1.50 3.90 -11.03
C ILE A 154 2.51 3.92 -12.18
N THR A 155 3.54 3.07 -12.15
CA THR A 155 4.62 3.11 -13.15
C THR A 155 4.25 2.44 -14.47
N SER A 156 3.30 1.51 -14.46
CA SER A 156 2.83 0.77 -15.65
C SER A 156 1.64 1.42 -16.34
N LEU A 157 1.07 2.49 -15.78
CA LEU A 157 -0.09 3.14 -16.37
C LEU A 157 0.26 3.82 -17.70
N ASP A 158 -0.35 3.34 -18.78
CA ASP A 158 -0.36 3.98 -20.07
C ASP A 158 -1.79 4.44 -20.42
N PRO A 159 -2.08 5.75 -20.38
CA PRO A 159 -3.39 6.30 -20.74
C PRO A 159 -3.81 5.98 -22.18
N ALA A 160 -2.86 5.63 -23.05
CA ALA A 160 -3.10 5.29 -24.43
C ALA A 160 -3.62 3.85 -24.62
N GLN A 161 -3.45 2.96 -23.64
CA GLN A 161 -3.97 1.59 -23.71
C GLN A 161 -5.49 1.58 -23.46
N PRO A 162 -6.25 0.76 -24.22
CA PRO A 162 -7.65 0.49 -23.91
C PRO A 162 -7.81 -0.07 -22.48
N ASP A 163 -8.92 0.26 -21.82
CA ASP A 163 -9.29 -0.25 -20.49
C ASP A 163 -8.30 0.05 -19.35
N SER A 164 -7.24 0.85 -19.59
CA SER A 164 -6.21 1.14 -18.59
C SER A 164 -6.79 1.82 -17.35
N ALA A 165 -7.78 2.69 -17.52
CA ALA A 165 -8.51 3.36 -16.45
C ALA A 165 -9.25 2.37 -15.51
N ASP A 166 -10.03 1.46 -16.10
CA ASP A 166 -10.79 0.45 -15.37
C ASP A 166 -9.88 -0.58 -14.71
N TYR A 167 -8.83 -1.01 -15.42
CA TYR A 167 -7.81 -1.89 -14.88
C TYR A 167 -7.15 -1.25 -13.66
N PHE A 168 -6.67 -0.01 -13.78
CA PHE A 168 -6.01 0.71 -12.70
C PHE A 168 -6.93 0.84 -11.48
N SER A 169 -8.15 1.36 -11.69
CA SER A 169 -9.13 1.57 -10.61
C SER A 169 -9.47 0.27 -9.88
N ARG A 170 -9.72 -0.83 -10.60
CA ARG A 170 -10.05 -2.13 -9.99
C ARG A 170 -8.90 -2.68 -9.14
N HIS A 171 -7.66 -2.56 -9.61
CA HIS A 171 -6.50 -3.10 -8.90
C HIS A 171 -5.98 -2.18 -7.80
N TRP A 172 -6.34 -0.89 -7.84
CA TRP A 172 -5.93 0.09 -6.84
C TRP A 172 -6.50 -0.19 -5.44
N ALA A 173 -7.74 -0.67 -5.32
CA ALA A 173 -8.34 -1.02 -4.03
C ALA A 173 -8.29 -2.54 -3.74
N SER A 174 -7.73 -3.32 -4.68
CA SER A 174 -7.71 -4.78 -4.56
C SER A 174 -6.89 -5.22 -3.35
N ARG A 175 -7.50 -6.05 -2.50
CA ARG A 175 -6.93 -6.63 -1.28
C ARG A 175 -6.61 -5.67 -0.13
N ASP A 176 -6.89 -4.37 -0.27
CA ASP A 176 -6.62 -3.42 0.82
C ASP A 176 -7.53 -3.68 2.04
N ALA A 177 -8.82 -3.94 1.82
CA ALA A 177 -9.75 -4.31 2.90
C ALA A 177 -9.34 -5.61 3.60
N GLN A 178 -8.98 -6.64 2.83
CA GLN A 178 -8.49 -7.91 3.37
C GLN A 178 -7.22 -7.72 4.19
N LEU A 179 -6.27 -6.91 3.70
CA LEU A 179 -5.06 -6.55 4.44
C LEU A 179 -5.42 -5.90 5.77
N LEU A 180 -6.24 -4.85 5.75
CA LEU A 180 -6.65 -4.14 6.95
C LEU A 180 -7.31 -5.07 7.98
N ASP A 181 -8.18 -5.98 7.53
CA ASP A 181 -8.84 -6.95 8.41
C ASP A 181 -7.84 -7.96 9.01
N THR A 182 -6.90 -8.47 8.23
CA THR A 182 -5.82 -9.33 8.76
C THR A 182 -4.95 -8.58 9.77
N LEU A 183 -4.61 -7.31 9.52
CA LEU A 183 -3.85 -6.51 10.47
C LEU A 183 -4.64 -6.26 11.77
N ARG A 184 -5.96 -6.02 11.67
CA ARG A 184 -6.84 -5.88 12.85
C ARG A 184 -6.86 -7.15 13.67
N GLU A 185 -7.03 -8.31 13.03
CA GLU A 185 -7.02 -9.60 13.69
C GLU A 185 -5.70 -9.84 14.42
N TYR A 186 -4.56 -9.56 13.76
CA TYR A 186 -3.25 -9.72 14.39
C TYR A 186 -3.04 -8.80 15.59
N LEU A 187 -3.48 -7.55 15.49
CA LEU A 187 -3.39 -6.59 16.60
C LEU A 187 -4.29 -6.98 17.78
N LEU A 188 -5.48 -7.54 17.51
CA LEU A 188 -6.39 -8.04 18.53
C LEU A 188 -5.79 -9.24 19.28
N ILE A 189 -5.22 -10.20 18.55
CA ILE A 189 -4.53 -11.37 19.14
C ILE A 189 -3.35 -10.93 20.03
N CYS A 190 -2.68 -9.84 19.66
CA CYS A 190 -1.51 -9.31 20.36
C CYS A 190 -1.83 -8.27 21.43
N GLU A 191 -3.11 -7.95 21.69
CA GLU A 191 -3.51 -6.87 22.61
C GLU A 191 -2.94 -7.07 24.01
N GLU A 192 -3.15 -8.26 24.60
CA GLU A 192 -2.62 -8.60 25.93
C GLU A 192 -1.08 -8.55 25.97
N PHE A 193 -0.39 -8.87 24.88
CA PHE A 193 1.07 -8.81 24.80
C PHE A 193 1.61 -7.38 24.81
N MET A 194 0.87 -6.44 24.23
CA MET A 194 1.23 -5.02 24.20
C MET A 194 1.02 -4.34 25.55
N GLU A 195 0.13 -4.86 26.41
CA GLU A 195 -0.14 -4.32 27.74
C GLU A 195 0.87 -4.74 28.81
N VAL A 196 1.71 -5.76 28.55
CA VAL A 196 2.73 -6.23 29.50
C VAL A 196 3.84 -5.17 29.65
N PRO A 197 4.04 -4.57 30.84
CA PRO A 197 5.08 -3.56 31.05
C PRO A 197 6.48 -4.13 30.80
N GLU A 198 7.40 -3.28 30.32
CA GLU A 198 8.82 -3.62 30.21
C GLU A 198 9.40 -3.94 31.62
N THR A 199 9.42 -5.21 32.02
CA THR A 199 10.15 -5.70 33.21
C THR A 199 11.56 -6.12 32.86
#